data_AF-A0AAU9NQ24-F1
#
_entry.id   AF-A0AAU9NQ24-F1
#
_cell.length_a   1.000
_cell.length_b   1.000
_cell.length_c   1.000
_cell.angle_alpha   90.00
_cell.angle_beta   90.00
_cell.angle_gamma   90.00
#
_symmetry.space_group_name_H-M   'P 1'
#
loop_
_entity.id
_entity.type
_entity.pdbx_description
1 polymer ?
#
loop_
_entity_poly.entity_id
_entity_poly.type
_entity_poly.pdbx_seq_one_letter_code
_entity_poly.pdbx_strand_id
1 'polypeptide(L)'
;MTTPITVVVVAEGAGQDIIPRSDSEKQKTDESGNPVFLDVGVWLNSELKRWWERDYKGELFTVKYIDPTYMIRAVTANAIDNLYCTLLAHSAIHGIMAGYTGFVTGPINGNYAYIPMEDVAQAKSPVGTKDHKWAWVRSITAQPDFQFTT
;
A
#
# COMPACT_ATOMS: atom_id res chain seq x y z
N MET A 1 20.84 29.62 0.75
CA MET A 1 21.25 28.23 0.49
C MET A 1 20.17 27.34 1.08
N THR A 2 19.21 26.88 0.27
CA THR A 2 18.15 25.97 0.75
C THR A 2 18.76 24.59 0.90
N THR A 3 18.70 24.01 2.10
CA THR A 3 19.01 22.59 2.29
C THR A 3 18.05 21.78 1.43
N PRO A 4 18.54 20.89 0.54
CA PRO A 4 17.67 20.08 -0.29
C PRO A 4 16.86 19.14 0.60
N ILE A 5 15.55 19.07 0.38
CA ILE A 5 14.62 18.17 1.07
C ILE A 5 14.18 17.12 0.06
N THR A 6 14.20 15.86 0.46
CA THR A 6 13.66 14.74 -0.31
C THR A 6 12.60 14.03 0.51
N VAL A 7 11.47 13.71 -0.12
CA VAL A 7 10.39 12.93 0.47
C VAL A 7 10.39 11.56 -0.19
N VAL A 8 10.40 10.50 0.62
CA VAL A 8 10.33 9.12 0.16
C VAL A 8 9.05 8.50 0.72
N VAL A 9 8.24 7.93 -0.16
CA VAL A 9 7.01 7.21 0.21
C VAL A 9 7.23 5.73 -0.05
N VAL A 10 6.92 4.90 0.93
CA VAL A 10 7.15 3.45 0.88
C VAL A 10 5.88 2.74 1.32
N ALA A 11 5.41 1.77 0.53
CA ALA A 11 4.30 0.90 0.91
C ALA A 11 4.78 -0.12 1.95
N GLU A 12 3.93 -0.51 2.91
CA GLU A 12 4.26 -1.45 4.00
C GLU A 12 4.84 -2.79 3.50
N GLY A 13 4.36 -3.28 2.36
CA GLY A 13 4.81 -4.52 1.74
C GLY A 13 6.04 -4.38 0.84
N ALA A 14 6.63 -3.20 0.71
CA ALA A 14 7.79 -2.99 -0.17
C ALA A 14 9.08 -3.57 0.44
N GLY A 15 9.92 -4.18 -0.39
CA GLY A 15 11.27 -4.64 0.00
C GLY A 15 11.31 -5.74 1.07
N GLN A 16 10.20 -6.45 1.30
CA GLN A 16 10.11 -7.51 2.31
C GLN A 16 11.10 -8.66 2.09
N ASP A 17 11.59 -8.82 0.87
CA ASP A 17 12.64 -9.73 0.40
C ASP A 17 14.07 -9.22 0.63
N ILE A 18 14.26 -7.89 0.77
CA ILE A 18 15.56 -7.23 0.95
C ILE A 18 15.86 -7.01 2.44
N ILE A 19 14.82 -6.83 3.26
CA ILE A 19 14.98 -6.63 4.71
C ILE A 19 15.57 -7.90 5.34
N PRO A 20 16.74 -7.82 6.02
CA PRO A 20 17.31 -8.97 6.71
C PRO A 20 16.35 -9.50 7.78
N ARG A 21 15.92 -10.75 7.63
CA ARG A 21 15.03 -11.45 8.59
C ARG A 21 15.82 -12.47 9.38
N SER A 22 15.67 -12.47 10.71
CA SER A 22 16.07 -13.61 11.54
C SER A 22 15.18 -14.82 11.27
N ASP A 23 15.64 -16.04 11.60
CA ASP A 23 14.88 -17.25 11.31
C ASP A 23 13.56 -17.34 12.10
N SER A 24 13.47 -16.68 13.26
CA SER A 24 12.23 -16.55 14.02
C SER A 24 11.24 -15.57 13.39
N GLU A 25 11.70 -14.55 12.66
CA GLU A 25 10.84 -13.59 11.96
C GLU A 25 10.32 -14.14 10.63
N LYS A 26 11.04 -15.03 9.97
CA LYS A 26 10.57 -15.73 8.75
C LYS A 26 9.39 -16.66 9.02
N GLN A 27 9.26 -17.15 10.25
CA GLN A 27 8.21 -18.09 10.65
C GLN A 27 7.01 -17.41 11.32
N LYS A 28 7.05 -16.09 11.54
CA LYS A 28 5.91 -15.36 12.11
C LYS A 28 4.80 -15.23 11.08
N THR A 29 3.70 -15.90 11.35
CA THR A 29 2.43 -15.73 10.65
C THR A 29 1.42 -15.05 11.58
N ASP A 30 0.49 -14.31 10.99
CA ASP A 30 -0.69 -13.82 11.71
C ASP A 30 -1.68 -14.98 12.01
N GLU A 31 -2.78 -14.66 12.70
CA GLU A 31 -3.84 -15.63 13.04
C GLU A 31 -4.55 -16.20 11.80
N SER A 32 -4.41 -15.55 10.65
CA SER A 32 -4.97 -15.97 9.36
C SER A 32 -3.96 -16.76 8.50
N GLY A 33 -2.75 -16.99 9.00
CA GLY A 33 -1.69 -17.73 8.31
C GLY A 33 -0.86 -16.90 7.31
N ASN A 34 -1.05 -15.58 7.25
CA ASN A 34 -0.23 -14.71 6.39
C ASN A 34 1.11 -14.37 7.05
N PRO A 35 2.22 -14.30 6.29
CA PRO A 35 3.48 -13.82 6.82
C PRO A 35 3.35 -12.40 7.38
N VAL A 36 3.80 -12.19 8.62
CA VAL A 36 3.83 -10.85 9.21
C VAL A 36 4.90 -10.02 8.50
N PHE A 37 4.50 -8.85 7.99
CA PHE A 37 5.45 -7.91 7.38
C PHE A 37 6.35 -7.28 8.44
N LEU A 38 7.61 -7.12 8.08
CA LEU A 38 8.53 -6.30 8.86
C LEU A 38 8.29 -4.82 8.57
N ASP A 39 8.55 -3.97 9.55
CA ASP A 39 8.45 -2.52 9.36
C ASP A 39 9.59 -2.01 8.46
N VAL A 40 9.26 -1.87 7.17
CA VAL A 40 10.15 -1.32 6.15
C VAL A 40 10.59 0.11 6.46
N GLY A 41 9.74 0.89 7.12
CA GLY A 41 10.01 2.29 7.43
C GLY A 41 11.10 2.46 8.48
N VAL A 42 11.03 1.69 9.56
CA VAL A 42 12.07 1.64 10.59
C VAL A 42 13.38 1.11 9.99
N TRP A 43 13.33 0.03 9.22
CA TRP A 43 14.52 -0.53 8.57
C TRP A 43 15.19 0.48 7.63
N LEU A 44 14.42 1.11 6.73
CA LEU A 44 14.94 2.07 5.76
C LEU A 44 15.55 3.29 6.43
N ASN A 45 14.95 3.80 7.50
CA ASN A 45 15.49 4.92 8.29
C ASN A 45 16.86 4.57 8.88
N SER A 46 17.01 3.37 9.47
CA SER A 46 18.28 2.90 10.01
C SER A 46 19.33 2.69 8.93
N GLU A 47 18.97 2.11 7.78
CA GLU A 47 19.91 1.84 6.70
C GLU A 47 20.37 3.13 6.00
N LEU A 48 19.47 4.10 5.78
CA LEU A 48 19.84 5.41 5.22
C LEU A 48 20.84 6.16 6.09
N LYS A 49 20.67 6.14 7.42
CA LYS A 49 21.62 6.77 8.35
C LYS A 49 22.99 6.10 8.27
N ARG A 50 23.03 4.77 8.28
CA ARG A 50 24.27 3.99 8.16
C ARG A 50 24.98 4.25 6.84
N TRP A 51 24.23 4.28 5.75
CA TRP A 51 24.74 4.60 4.42
C TRP A 51 25.36 6.00 4.38
N TRP A 52 24.67 7.00 4.94
CA TRP A 52 25.15 8.38 4.95
C TRP A 52 26.43 8.55 5.78
N GLU A 53 26.48 7.96 6.98
CA GLU A 53 27.67 8.00 7.84
C GLU A 53 28.90 7.35 7.19
N ARG A 54 28.67 6.33 6.35
CA ARG A 54 29.73 5.63 5.62
C ARG A 54 30.30 6.47 4.48
N ASP A 55 29.43 7.04 3.64
CA ASP A 55 29.80 7.63 2.35
C ASP A 55 30.04 9.15 2.42
N TYR A 56 29.42 9.86 3.39
CA TYR A 56 29.43 11.33 3.49
C TYR A 56 29.87 11.81 4.88
N LYS A 57 31.08 11.41 5.28
CA LYS A 57 31.65 11.74 6.59
C LYS A 57 31.76 13.26 6.79
N GLY A 58 31.18 13.76 7.88
CA GLY A 58 31.24 15.17 8.26
C GLY A 58 30.10 16.03 7.73
N GLU A 59 29.18 15.47 6.96
CA GLU A 59 27.97 16.15 6.49
C GLU A 59 26.76 15.89 7.41
N LEU A 60 25.91 16.90 7.57
CA LEU A 60 24.69 16.78 8.38
C LEU A 60 23.58 16.11 7.57
N PHE A 61 23.02 15.04 8.12
CA PHE A 61 21.88 14.32 7.54
C PHE A 61 20.79 14.11 8.58
N THR A 62 19.55 14.44 8.21
CA THR A 62 18.38 14.29 9.08
C THR A 62 17.31 13.51 8.35
N VAL A 63 16.95 12.35 8.89
CA VAL A 63 15.83 11.54 8.42
C VAL A 63 14.75 11.52 9.49
N LYS A 64 13.52 11.84 9.08
CA LYS A 64 12.33 11.73 9.91
C LYS A 64 11.43 10.67 9.31
N TYR A 65 11.22 9.60 10.06
CA TYR A 65 10.24 8.58 9.72
C TYR A 65 8.86 9.01 10.24
N ILE A 66 7.83 8.86 9.39
CA ILE A 66 6.45 9.18 9.70
C ILE A 66 5.61 7.96 9.32
N ASP A 67 4.95 7.35 10.29
CA ASP A 67 3.95 6.32 10.06
C ASP A 67 2.53 6.90 10.24
N PRO A 68 1.81 7.18 9.14
CA PRO A 68 0.45 7.70 9.22
C PRO A 68 -0.61 6.60 9.33
N THR A 69 -0.27 5.32 9.53
CA THR A 69 -1.22 4.19 9.48
C THR A 69 -2.45 4.43 10.36
N TYR A 70 -2.28 4.85 11.62
CA TYR A 70 -3.42 5.16 12.48
C TYR A 70 -4.14 6.44 12.06
N MET A 71 -3.40 7.45 11.59
CA MET A 71 -3.97 8.72 11.14
C MET A 71 -4.89 8.55 9.93
N ILE A 72 -4.56 7.63 9.02
CA ILE A 72 -5.37 7.36 7.82
C ILE A 72 -6.52 6.38 8.10
N ARG A 73 -6.35 5.43 9.02
CA ARG A 73 -7.37 4.39 9.30
C ARG A 73 -8.39 4.77 10.37
N ALA A 74 -8.05 5.70 11.26
CA ALA A 74 -8.91 6.08 12.39
C ALA A 74 -9.66 7.40 12.16
N VAL A 75 -9.44 8.07 11.03
CA VAL A 75 -10.16 9.31 10.68
C VAL A 75 -11.58 8.99 10.23
N THR A 76 -12.51 9.90 10.47
CA THR A 76 -13.88 9.80 9.98
C THR A 76 -13.91 9.79 8.46
N ALA A 77 -14.76 8.93 7.89
CA ALA A 77 -15.01 8.89 6.46
C ALA A 77 -15.49 10.24 5.93
N ASN A 78 -14.96 10.64 4.77
CA ASN A 78 -15.38 11.85 4.09
C ASN A 78 -16.77 11.66 3.44
N ALA A 79 -17.35 12.73 2.88
CA ALA A 79 -18.70 12.68 2.29
C ALA A 79 -18.83 11.65 1.15
N ILE A 80 -17.78 11.49 0.33
CA ILE A 80 -17.77 10.54 -0.79
C ILE A 80 -17.73 9.11 -0.28
N ASP A 81 -16.87 8.83 0.71
CA ASP A 81 -16.77 7.51 1.34
C ASP A 81 -18.07 7.14 2.07
N ASN A 82 -18.70 8.10 2.76
CA ASN A 82 -20.00 7.88 3.40
C ASN A 82 -21.09 7.52 2.39
N LEU A 83 -21.17 8.25 1.27
CA LEU A 83 -22.10 7.93 0.20
C LEU A 83 -21.81 6.55 -0.40
N TYR A 84 -20.53 6.25 -0.65
CA TYR A 84 -20.08 4.97 -1.21
C TYR A 84 -20.46 3.79 -0.31
N CYS A 85 -20.14 3.86 0.99
CA CYS A 85 -20.52 2.85 1.97
C CYS A 85 -22.04 2.66 2.08
N THR A 86 -22.81 3.76 2.01
CA THR A 86 -24.27 3.70 2.03
C THR A 86 -24.81 2.94 0.81
N LEU A 87 -24.29 3.25 -0.38
CA LEU A 87 -24.70 2.58 -1.62
C LEU A 87 -24.33 1.09 -1.60
N LEU A 88 -23.11 0.74 -1.17
CA LEU A 88 -22.68 -0.65 -1.00
C LEU A 88 -23.61 -1.41 -0.05
N ALA A 89 -23.97 -0.81 1.09
CA ALA A 89 -24.85 -1.41 2.09
C ALA A 89 -26.27 -1.63 1.55
N HIS A 90 -26.86 -0.63 0.90
CA HIS A 90 -28.18 -0.76 0.29
C HIS A 90 -28.20 -1.84 -0.80
N SER A 91 -27.20 -1.87 -1.68
CA SER A 91 -27.08 -2.92 -2.70
C SER A 91 -26.96 -4.30 -2.07
N ALA A 92 -26.16 -4.45 -0.99
CA ALA A 92 -26.01 -5.72 -0.31
C ALA A 92 -27.33 -6.20 0.31
N ILE A 93 -28.05 -5.30 0.99
CA ILE A 93 -29.36 -5.59 1.60
C ILE A 93 -30.36 -6.02 0.53
N HIS A 94 -30.46 -5.30 -0.59
CA HIS A 94 -31.37 -5.68 -1.69
C HIS A 94 -31.04 -7.06 -2.25
N GLY A 95 -29.76 -7.38 -2.44
CA GLY A 95 -29.34 -8.71 -2.91
C GLY A 95 -29.70 -9.82 -1.93
N ILE A 96 -29.49 -9.61 -0.63
CA ILE A 96 -29.87 -10.56 0.42
C ILE A 96 -31.38 -10.74 0.47
N MET A 97 -32.16 -9.65 0.39
CA MET A 97 -33.62 -9.69 0.40
C MET A 97 -34.20 -10.37 -0.86
N ALA A 98 -33.48 -10.37 -1.97
CA ALA A 98 -33.81 -11.13 -3.18
C ALA A 98 -33.45 -12.63 -3.07
N GLY A 99 -32.81 -13.06 -1.97
CA GLY A 99 -32.42 -14.44 -1.73
C GLY A 99 -31.03 -14.81 -2.28
N TYR A 100 -30.21 -13.85 -2.68
CA TYR A 100 -28.84 -14.11 -3.14
C TYR A 100 -27.89 -14.31 -1.96
N THR A 101 -26.85 -15.12 -2.17
CA THR A 101 -25.78 -15.41 -1.19
C THR A 101 -24.44 -15.58 -1.91
N GLY A 102 -23.33 -15.59 -1.16
CA GLY A 102 -21.99 -15.81 -1.72
C GLY A 102 -21.49 -14.71 -2.66
N PHE A 103 -21.95 -13.47 -2.46
CA PHE A 103 -21.58 -12.32 -3.29
C PHE A 103 -21.06 -11.14 -2.46
N VAL A 104 -20.29 -10.28 -3.12
CA VAL A 104 -19.88 -8.96 -2.65
C VAL A 104 -20.52 -7.92 -3.57
N THR A 105 -20.85 -6.74 -3.06
CA THR A 105 -21.34 -5.62 -3.87
C THR A 105 -20.20 -4.67 -4.20
N GLY A 106 -20.23 -4.09 -5.40
CA GLY A 106 -19.23 -3.12 -5.79
C GLY A 106 -19.54 -2.46 -7.13
N PRO A 107 -18.94 -1.28 -7.40
CA PRO A 107 -19.06 -0.62 -8.68
C PRO A 107 -18.23 -1.36 -9.73
N ILE A 108 -18.86 -1.73 -10.84
CA ILE A 108 -18.23 -2.17 -12.08
C ILE A 108 -18.64 -1.19 -13.17
N ASN A 109 -17.66 -0.46 -13.70
CA ASN A 109 -17.86 0.53 -14.77
C ASN A 109 -19.03 1.50 -14.50
N GLY A 110 -19.09 2.03 -13.28
CA GLY A 110 -20.10 2.99 -12.84
C GLY A 110 -21.45 2.41 -12.38
N ASN A 111 -21.64 1.08 -12.45
CA ASN A 111 -22.86 0.41 -11.99
C ASN A 111 -22.58 -0.49 -10.79
N TYR A 112 -23.49 -0.53 -9.82
CA TYR A 112 -23.36 -1.46 -8.69
C TYR A 112 -23.81 -2.86 -9.11
N ALA A 113 -22.92 -3.82 -8.94
CA ALA A 113 -23.13 -5.21 -9.33
C ALA A 113 -22.90 -6.16 -8.16
N TYR A 114 -23.48 -7.37 -8.27
CA TYR A 114 -23.21 -8.49 -7.39
C TYR A 114 -22.09 -9.33 -8.00
N ILE A 115 -20.99 -9.45 -7.27
CA ILE A 115 -19.76 -10.10 -7.71
C ILE A 115 -19.59 -11.38 -6.89
N PRO A 116 -19.43 -12.56 -7.52
CA PRO A 116 -19.20 -13.80 -6.79
C PRO A 116 -17.98 -13.69 -5.86
N MET A 117 -18.13 -14.14 -4.61
CA MET A 117 -17.08 -14.04 -3.60
C MET A 117 -15.82 -14.83 -3.97
N GLU A 118 -15.99 -15.97 -4.66
CA GLU A 118 -14.88 -16.80 -5.14
C GLU A 118 -13.99 -16.04 -6.13
N ASP A 119 -14.59 -15.30 -7.07
CA ASP A 119 -13.85 -14.49 -8.04
C ASP A 119 -13.08 -13.37 -7.35
N VAL A 120 -13.71 -12.72 -6.35
CA VAL A 120 -13.06 -11.65 -5.56
C VAL A 120 -11.87 -12.20 -4.77
N ALA A 121 -11.99 -13.39 -4.19
CA ALA A 121 -10.93 -14.01 -3.40
C ALA A 121 -9.69 -14.38 -4.23
N GLN A 122 -9.87 -14.72 -5.52
CA GLN A 122 -8.76 -15.04 -6.42
C GLN A 122 -8.21 -13.82 -7.16
N ALA A 123 -9.01 -12.76 -7.31
CA ALA A 123 -8.62 -11.57 -8.03
C ALA A 123 -7.51 -10.80 -7.31
N LYS A 124 -6.53 -10.33 -8.09
CA LYS A 124 -5.51 -9.36 -7.66
C LYS A 124 -5.58 -8.13 -8.56
N SER A 125 -5.46 -6.96 -7.97
CA SER A 125 -5.40 -5.69 -8.70
C SER A 125 -4.01 -5.04 -8.55
N PRO A 126 -2.97 -5.58 -9.22
CA PRO A 126 -1.65 -4.97 -9.17
C PRO A 126 -1.64 -3.60 -9.85
N VAL A 127 -0.74 -2.72 -9.40
CA VAL A 127 -0.52 -1.44 -10.06
C VAL A 127 0.07 -1.68 -11.45
N GLY A 128 -0.61 -1.18 -12.48
CA GLY A 128 -0.11 -1.22 -13.85
C GLY A 128 1.06 -0.26 -14.04
N THR A 129 2.30 -0.76 -14.04
CA THR A 129 3.52 0.05 -14.21
C THR A 129 3.67 0.65 -15.60
N LYS A 130 2.86 0.20 -16.57
CA LYS A 130 2.82 0.73 -17.95
C LYS A 130 1.63 1.66 -18.19
N ASP A 131 0.75 1.84 -17.20
CA ASP A 131 -0.43 2.69 -17.32
C ASP A 131 -0.11 4.17 -17.05
N HIS A 132 -0.98 5.06 -17.50
CA HIS A 132 -0.88 6.51 -17.35
C HIS A 132 -0.68 6.95 -15.90
N LYS A 133 -1.31 6.26 -14.93
CA LYS A 133 -1.16 6.56 -13.50
C LYS A 133 0.29 6.43 -13.05
N TRP A 134 0.97 5.35 -13.45
CA TRP A 134 2.37 5.13 -13.11
C TRP A 134 3.30 6.05 -13.90
N ALA A 135 2.98 6.34 -15.17
CA ALA A 135 3.70 7.34 -15.95
C ALA A 135 3.69 8.71 -15.27
N TRP A 136 2.55 9.10 -14.68
CA TRP A 136 2.44 10.35 -13.93
C TRP A 136 3.32 10.36 -12.68
N VAL A 137 3.29 9.28 -11.87
CA VAL A 137 4.18 9.13 -10.70
C VAL A 137 5.65 9.26 -11.09
N ARG A 138 6.09 8.63 -12.19
CA ARG A 138 7.47 8.75 -12.67
C ARG A 138 7.82 10.18 -13.09
N SER A 139 6.90 10.87 -13.75
CA SER A 139 7.13 12.25 -14.24
C SER A 139 7.36 13.25 -13.11
N ILE A 140 6.73 13.05 -11.95
CA ILE A 140 6.85 13.95 -10.79
C ILE A 140 8.00 13.59 -9.86
N THR A 141 8.40 12.30 -9.80
CA THR A 141 9.43 11.81 -8.88
C THR A 141 10.82 11.74 -9.51
N ALA A 142 10.93 11.87 -10.83
CA ALA A 142 12.16 11.65 -11.60
C ALA A 142 12.83 10.29 -11.32
N GLN A 143 12.05 9.29 -10.88
CA GLN A 143 12.55 7.93 -10.68
C GLN A 143 13.04 7.32 -12.01
N PRO A 144 14.17 6.60 -12.01
CA PRO A 144 14.67 5.94 -13.21
C PRO A 144 13.69 4.86 -13.68
N ASP A 145 13.75 4.51 -14.97
CA ASP A 145 12.96 3.39 -15.47
C ASP A 145 13.54 2.07 -14.95
N PHE A 146 12.85 1.44 -14.00
CA PHE A 146 13.21 0.12 -13.48
C PHE A 146 12.84 -1.00 -14.47
N GLN A 147 13.18 -0.83 -15.75
CA GLN A 147 13.22 -1.96 -16.67
C GLN A 147 14.48 -2.74 -16.34
N PHE A 148 14.32 -3.85 -15.62
CA PHE A 148 15.29 -4.92 -15.72
C PHE A 148 15.28 -5.39 -17.17
N THR A 149 16.29 -5.00 -17.93
CA THR A 149 16.64 -5.67 -19.18
C THR A 149 17.03 -7.10 -18.81
N THR A 150 16.08 -8.02 -18.90
CA THR A 150 16.37 -9.44 -19.12
C THR A 150 17.05 -9.63 -20.46
#